data_AF-A0A2Z5UHX5-F1
#
_entry.id   AF-A0A2Z5UHX5-F1
#
_cell.length_a   1.000
_cell.length_b   1.000
_cell.length_c   1.000
_cell.angle_alpha   90.00
_cell.angle_beta   90.00
_cell.angle_gamma   90.00
#
_symmetry.space_group_name_H-M   'P 1'
#
loop_
_entity.id
_entity.type
_entity.pdbx_description
1 polymer ?
#
loop_
_entity_poly.entity_id
_entity_poly.type
_entity_poly.pdbx_seq_one_letter_code
_entity_poly.pdbx_strand_id
1 'polypeptide(L)'
;MTFTVEEGHTGDATITVSAGSLVGLFSGAQAQIQIRDESGDWVTMTSIGDNGILDLIGIGANSAQIEIPDLGPGEYRVIGGASGVGIDTLLTVNAGVQFYDHTTIGGYEAETVTGNVIDENDTVTETTVVTEVNGQPVGGPGTVINGDHGVLTINPDGSYSYTPNEVGSAIGQVDAFTYTIEDADGNVDTATLYVGIDSEGQGLIWTDPTQPAALEMVANDDDGTAVIDSANRVEAGGPSASGTAAISGGFGGTSATVTRTFTVDANDEASIKFVASSRDEADEALQSGSLTVTITGDNGFSQTLTGTSGLFSGFGVDQVLSGLPAGNYTVTASYSRPGASLLGGTLSLEFTGQSITHLDEFVVNDTDPATGNVLEDDTLGSTYTKFLVDDGTGNFVEVTDGSTIVGDHGTLTINADGSYSYEPNSDLGEIGGVDEFTYRLEHPNGATEDATLSISVGHGDGPFEPPAVGLLADAISFELADDGQADDQATDDDDGGSDVDLPLEENDGDVDLDALGVPKGEDTPIVPETGTESDDLQHYADLITLDDDLESQI
;
A
#
# COMPACT_ATOMS: atom_id res chain seq x y z
N MET A 1 27.76 20.59 15.00
CA MET A 1 27.52 19.16 14.73
C MET A 1 26.10 19.03 14.22
N THR A 2 25.85 18.19 13.22
CA THR A 2 24.50 17.86 12.74
C THR A 2 24.25 16.39 13.02
N PHE A 3 23.00 16.02 13.31
CA PHE A 3 22.55 14.64 13.46
C PHE A 3 21.06 14.56 13.09
N THR A 4 20.59 13.37 12.75
CA THR A 4 19.19 13.13 12.39
C THR A 4 18.62 12.10 13.35
N VAL A 5 17.42 12.38 13.89
CA VAL A 5 16.58 11.36 14.53
C VAL A 5 15.63 10.88 13.44
N GLU A 6 15.66 9.58 13.15
CA GLU A 6 14.81 8.97 12.13
C GLU A 6 13.35 8.91 12.59
N GLU A 7 12.43 8.70 11.66
CA GLU A 7 11.04 8.44 12.00
C GLU A 7 10.93 7.14 12.83
N GLY A 8 9.99 7.08 13.78
CA GLY A 8 9.91 5.97 14.74
C GLY A 8 11.02 5.91 15.80
N HIS A 9 11.92 6.91 15.86
CA HIS A 9 13.00 6.99 16.86
C HIS A 9 12.86 8.20 17.77
N THR A 10 13.49 8.13 18.95
CA THR A 10 13.82 9.30 19.77
C THR A 10 15.31 9.41 20.01
N GLY A 11 15.80 10.59 20.43
CA GLY A 11 17.22 10.81 20.70
C GLY A 11 17.47 11.59 21.99
N ASP A 12 18.37 11.08 22.83
CA ASP A 12 18.87 11.77 24.01
C ASP A 12 20.22 12.42 23.69
N ALA A 13 20.23 13.75 23.60
CA ALA A 13 21.44 14.50 23.29
C ALA A 13 22.17 14.95 24.56
N THR A 14 23.41 14.50 24.71
CA THR A 14 24.36 14.98 25.70
C THR A 14 25.34 15.96 25.07
N ILE A 15 25.31 17.23 25.50
CA ILE A 15 26.23 18.27 25.03
C ILE A 15 27.25 18.57 26.13
N THR A 16 28.53 18.34 25.84
CA THR A 16 29.65 18.69 26.72
C THR A 16 30.46 19.84 26.14
N VAL A 17 30.57 20.93 26.89
CA VAL A 17 31.41 22.09 26.57
C VAL A 17 32.63 22.07 27.49
N SER A 18 33.84 22.13 26.94
CA SER A 18 35.09 22.09 27.71
C SER A 18 36.08 23.17 27.27
N ALA A 19 36.91 23.65 28.20
CA ALA A 19 37.92 24.68 27.94
C ALA A 19 39.34 24.14 28.17
N GLY A 20 40.27 24.45 27.27
CA GLY A 20 41.55 23.77 27.18
C GLY A 20 42.64 24.14 28.21
N SER A 21 42.61 25.30 28.90
CA SER A 21 43.76 25.65 29.75
C SER A 21 43.62 26.67 30.89
N LEU A 22 42.46 27.24 31.21
CA LEU A 22 42.36 28.24 32.30
C LEU A 22 41.11 28.05 33.17
N VAL A 23 41.36 27.81 34.45
CA VAL A 23 40.35 27.76 35.52
C VAL A 23 39.67 29.12 35.63
N GLY A 24 38.35 29.15 35.43
CA GLY A 24 37.50 30.29 35.81
C GLY A 24 37.05 31.25 34.69
N LEU A 25 37.11 30.87 33.41
CA LEU A 25 36.71 31.74 32.29
C LEU A 25 35.57 31.18 31.42
N PHE A 26 34.57 30.53 32.01
CA PHE A 26 33.34 30.16 31.30
C PHE A 26 32.39 31.35 31.03
N SER A 27 32.75 32.57 31.45
CA SER A 27 31.94 33.76 31.23
C SER A 27 31.76 34.00 29.72
N GLY A 28 30.56 33.70 29.21
CA GLY A 28 30.17 33.92 27.81
C GLY A 28 30.17 32.69 26.90
N ALA A 29 30.41 31.47 27.41
CA ALA A 29 30.22 30.25 26.62
C ALA A 29 28.73 30.00 26.37
N GLN A 30 28.36 29.80 25.11
CA GLN A 30 27.00 29.52 24.67
C GLN A 30 26.92 28.24 23.83
N ALA A 31 25.86 27.48 24.00
CA ALA A 31 25.51 26.38 23.12
C ALA A 31 24.01 26.46 22.77
N GLN A 32 23.66 26.13 21.53
CA GLN A 32 22.29 26.06 21.07
C GLN A 32 22.08 24.74 20.35
N ILE A 33 20.92 24.13 20.59
CA ILE A 33 20.39 23.08 19.72
C ILE A 33 19.29 23.68 18.86
N GLN A 34 19.33 23.37 17.57
CA GLN A 34 18.34 23.81 16.61
C GLN A 34 17.80 22.60 15.86
N ILE A 35 16.51 22.64 15.54
CA ILE A 35 15.84 21.69 14.65
C ILE A 35 15.60 22.36 13.31
N ARG A 36 15.63 21.58 12.23
CA ARG A 36 15.28 22.05 10.91
C ARG A 36 13.77 21.96 10.70
N ASP A 37 13.14 23.08 10.36
CA ASP A 37 11.71 23.12 10.07
C ASP A 37 11.38 22.68 8.63
N GLU A 38 10.09 22.57 8.32
CA GLU A 38 9.57 22.17 7.01
C GLU A 38 9.98 23.12 5.87
N SER A 39 10.26 24.39 6.18
CA SER A 39 10.77 25.37 5.21
C SER A 39 12.27 25.23 4.97
N GLY A 40 12.93 24.37 5.73
CA GLY A 40 14.36 24.10 5.66
C GLY A 40 15.21 25.06 6.50
N ASP A 41 14.58 25.92 7.29
CA ASP A 41 15.22 26.89 8.19
C ASP A 41 15.51 26.27 9.56
N TRP A 42 16.46 26.84 10.29
CA TRP A 42 16.89 26.32 11.58
C TRP A 42 16.24 27.09 12.73
N VAL A 43 15.41 26.39 13.50
CA VAL A 43 14.70 26.94 14.66
C VAL A 43 15.40 26.53 15.95
N THR A 44 15.77 27.49 16.79
CA THR A 44 16.39 27.21 18.09
C THR A 44 15.36 26.60 19.05
N MET A 45 15.59 25.36 19.47
CA MET A 45 14.76 24.71 20.48
C MET A 45 15.16 25.12 21.89
N THR A 46 16.46 25.10 22.16
CA THR A 46 17.00 25.55 23.44
C THR A 46 18.35 26.24 23.28
N SER A 47 18.58 27.21 24.16
CA SER A 47 19.80 27.99 24.26
C SER A 47 20.37 27.89 25.65
N ILE A 48 21.68 27.84 25.71
CA ILE A 48 22.44 27.64 26.92
C ILE A 48 23.48 28.78 26.97
N GLY A 49 23.51 29.57 28.05
CA GLY A 49 24.55 30.59 28.29
C GLY A 49 24.07 32.04 28.43
N ASP A 50 22.88 32.41 27.95
CA ASP A 50 22.38 33.81 28.01
C ASP A 50 21.51 34.08 29.26
N ASN A 51 22.04 33.80 30.46
CA ASN A 51 21.36 33.82 31.79
C ASN A 51 20.67 32.50 32.21
N GLY A 52 21.17 31.35 31.75
CA GLY A 52 20.72 30.02 32.13
C GLY A 52 21.82 29.14 32.75
N ILE A 53 21.47 27.87 32.99
CA ILE A 53 22.14 26.75 33.69
C ILE A 53 23.69 26.64 33.60
N LEU A 54 24.37 27.26 32.62
CA LEU A 54 25.84 27.33 32.57
C LEU A 54 26.44 28.38 33.51
N ASP A 55 25.69 29.40 33.93
CA ASP A 55 26.17 30.43 34.85
C ASP A 55 26.33 29.89 36.29
N LEU A 56 25.82 28.67 36.56
CA LEU A 56 25.88 28.03 37.88
C LEU A 56 27.13 27.15 38.10
N ILE A 57 27.97 26.95 37.07
CA ILE A 57 29.20 26.16 37.24
C ILE A 57 30.26 27.04 37.89
N GLY A 58 30.25 27.00 39.23
CA GLY A 58 31.16 27.72 40.08
C GLY A 58 32.63 27.54 39.67
N ILE A 59 33.35 28.66 39.69
CA ILE A 59 34.80 28.83 39.84
C ILE A 59 35.52 27.52 40.25
N GLY A 60 35.90 26.68 39.27
CA GLY A 60 36.68 25.46 39.53
C GLY A 60 36.54 24.31 38.52
N ALA A 61 35.47 24.20 37.75
CA ALA A 61 35.30 23.12 36.76
C ALA A 61 35.90 23.48 35.38
N ASN A 62 36.34 22.48 34.61
CA ASN A 62 36.91 22.63 33.25
C ASN A 62 35.94 22.21 32.14
N SER A 63 34.73 21.77 32.49
CA SER A 63 33.70 21.34 31.55
C SER A 63 32.29 21.51 32.14
N ALA A 64 31.32 21.63 31.24
CA ALA A 64 29.89 21.66 31.51
C ALA A 64 29.19 20.61 30.64
N GLN A 65 28.20 19.92 31.19
CA GLN A 65 27.40 18.91 30.48
C GLN A 65 25.93 19.24 30.63
N ILE A 66 25.17 19.08 29.54
CA ILE A 66 23.72 19.21 29.51
C ILE A 66 23.14 18.01 28.76
N GLU A 67 22.05 17.48 29.29
CA GLU A 67 21.26 16.41 28.71
C GLU A 67 19.93 17.00 28.23
N ILE A 68 19.55 16.60 27.02
CA ILE A 68 18.29 16.98 26.37
C ILE A 68 17.64 15.64 25.97
N PRO A 69 16.72 15.12 26.80
CA PRO A 69 16.05 13.87 26.51
C PRO A 69 14.97 14.05 25.45
N ASP A 70 14.52 12.93 24.88
CA ASP A 70 13.28 12.80 24.11
C ASP A 70 13.21 13.70 22.86
N LEU A 71 14.32 13.86 22.12
CA LEU A 71 14.26 14.53 20.81
C LEU A 71 13.49 13.63 19.83
N GLY A 72 12.35 14.12 19.33
CA GLY A 72 11.58 13.41 18.28
C GLY A 72 12.26 13.41 16.91
N PRO A 73 11.63 12.81 15.87
CA PRO A 73 12.18 12.76 14.51
C PRO A 73 12.53 14.14 13.94
N GLY A 74 13.63 14.23 13.19
CA GLY A 74 14.04 15.46 12.53
C GLY A 74 15.55 15.65 12.37
N GLU A 75 15.94 16.66 11.61
CA GLU A 75 17.35 17.05 11.44
C GLU A 75 17.72 18.10 12.49
N TYR A 76 18.71 17.79 13.32
CA TYR A 76 19.18 18.62 14.42
C TYR A 76 20.60 19.13 14.19
N ARG A 77 20.91 20.28 14.78
CA ARG A 77 22.29 20.74 14.90
C ARG A 77 22.60 21.37 16.25
N VAL A 78 23.81 21.10 16.74
CA VAL A 78 24.40 21.75 17.91
C VAL A 78 25.43 22.77 17.45
N ILE A 79 25.25 24.01 17.91
CA ILE A 79 26.15 25.14 17.67
C ILE A 79 26.72 25.61 19.01
N GLY A 80 28.04 25.64 19.11
CA GLY A 80 28.76 26.22 20.24
C GLY A 80 29.44 27.54 19.87
N GLY A 81 29.46 28.50 20.79
CA GLY A 81 30.19 29.76 20.65
C GLY A 81 30.67 30.30 21.99
N ALA A 82 31.53 31.31 21.98
CA ALA A 82 31.76 32.11 23.17
C ALA A 82 31.96 33.58 22.86
N SER A 83 31.45 34.42 23.74
CA SER A 83 31.67 35.86 23.73
C SER A 83 32.69 36.26 24.81
N GLY A 84 33.61 37.17 24.48
CA GLY A 84 34.53 37.76 25.48
C GLY A 84 35.83 37.00 25.77
N VAL A 85 36.14 35.92 25.05
CA VAL A 85 37.39 35.16 25.21
C VAL A 85 38.61 35.89 24.63
N GLY A 86 39.69 35.96 25.42
CA GLY A 86 41.00 36.39 24.93
C GLY A 86 41.56 35.42 23.88
N ILE A 87 42.39 35.95 22.98
CA ILE A 87 42.98 35.35 21.75
C ILE A 87 43.65 33.97 21.83
N ASP A 88 43.58 33.25 22.96
CA ASP A 88 44.31 31.97 23.18
C ASP A 88 43.46 30.88 23.88
N THR A 89 42.15 31.08 24.04
CA THR A 89 41.26 30.09 24.71
C THR A 89 40.54 29.23 23.68
N LEU A 90 40.87 27.94 23.60
CA LEU A 90 40.15 26.97 22.78
C LEU A 90 38.97 26.39 23.58
N LEU A 91 37.77 26.52 23.01
CA LEU A 91 36.58 25.83 23.47
C LEU A 91 36.32 24.62 22.59
N THR A 92 36.04 23.50 23.23
CA THR A 92 35.65 22.26 22.57
C THR A 92 34.20 21.98 22.94
N VAL A 93 33.34 21.87 21.93
CA VAL A 93 31.97 21.39 22.09
C VAL A 93 31.89 20.00 21.49
N ASN A 94 31.62 19.02 22.35
CA ASN A 94 31.28 17.66 21.96
C ASN A 94 29.79 17.47 22.18
N ALA A 95 29.12 16.81 21.24
CA ALA A 95 27.77 16.31 21.45
C ALA A 95 27.80 14.80 21.18
N GLY A 96 27.23 14.04 22.10
CA GLY A 96 26.87 12.64 21.90
C GLY A 96 25.35 12.56 21.86
N VAL A 97 24.81 11.69 21.01
CA VAL A 97 23.38 11.42 20.96
C VAL A 97 23.22 9.92 21.11
N GLN A 98 22.37 9.49 22.03
CA GLN A 98 21.88 8.12 22.11
C GLN A 98 20.55 8.09 21.39
N PHE A 99 20.39 7.17 20.44
CA PHE A 99 19.12 6.99 19.72
C PHE A 99 18.40 5.78 20.30
N TYR A 100 17.10 5.92 20.46
CA TYR A 100 16.19 4.85 20.86
C TYR A 100 15.31 4.54 19.66
N ASP A 101 15.43 3.30 19.19
CA ASP A 101 14.57 2.74 18.16
C ASP A 101 13.30 2.20 18.83
N HIS A 102 12.15 2.76 18.49
CA HIS A 102 10.86 2.30 19.02
C HIS A 102 10.19 1.28 18.09
N THR A 103 10.81 0.93 16.97
CA THR A 103 10.32 -0.08 16.03
C THR A 103 10.77 -1.49 16.42
N THR A 104 11.79 -1.62 17.28
CA THR A 104 12.30 -2.90 17.75
C THR A 104 12.22 -3.04 19.27
N ILE A 105 11.84 -4.23 19.76
CA ILE A 105 11.79 -4.51 21.20
C ILE A 105 13.22 -4.75 21.70
N GLY A 106 13.78 -3.76 22.41
CA GLY A 106 15.13 -3.84 22.98
C GLY A 106 15.28 -4.80 24.17
N GLY A 107 14.16 -5.24 24.76
CA GLY A 107 14.11 -6.17 25.89
C GLY A 107 12.83 -6.00 26.71
N TYR A 108 12.70 -6.79 27.77
CA TYR A 108 11.64 -6.67 28.77
C TYR A 108 12.29 -6.36 30.12
N GLU A 109 11.84 -5.30 30.79
CA GLU A 109 12.29 -4.97 32.14
C GLU A 109 11.14 -5.19 33.12
N ALA A 110 11.40 -5.94 34.20
CA ALA A 110 10.39 -6.24 35.20
C ALA A 110 10.41 -5.21 36.34
N GLU A 111 9.28 -4.56 36.59
CA GLU A 111 9.10 -3.75 37.78
C GLU A 111 8.57 -4.58 38.95
N THR A 112 9.22 -4.45 40.11
CA THR A 112 8.76 -5.13 41.32
C THR A 112 7.75 -4.28 42.06
N VAL A 113 6.55 -4.83 42.28
CA VAL A 113 5.53 -4.21 43.13
C VAL A 113 5.64 -4.73 44.56
N THR A 114 5.19 -3.93 45.52
CA THR A 114 5.07 -4.33 46.93
C THR A 114 3.68 -4.05 47.46
N GLY A 115 3.24 -4.84 48.42
CA GLY A 115 1.92 -4.69 49.04
C GLY A 115 1.82 -5.46 50.35
N ASN A 116 0.59 -5.58 50.87
CA ASN A 116 0.28 -6.44 52.00
C ASN A 116 -1.06 -7.14 51.72
N VAL A 117 -1.12 -8.47 51.85
CA VAL A 117 -2.37 -9.25 51.70
C VAL A 117 -3.24 -9.22 52.95
N ILE A 118 -2.72 -8.68 54.06
CA ILE A 118 -3.47 -8.33 55.26
C ILE A 118 -3.57 -6.81 55.29
N ASP A 119 -4.73 -6.28 54.94
CA ASP A 119 -4.98 -4.85 54.82
C ASP A 119 -6.05 -4.35 55.81
N GLU A 120 -6.43 -3.08 55.68
CA GLU A 120 -7.39 -2.43 56.57
C GLU A 120 -8.85 -2.90 56.38
N ASN A 121 -9.14 -3.65 55.32
CA ASN A 121 -10.45 -4.24 55.04
C ASN A 121 -10.62 -5.63 55.68
N ASP A 122 -9.53 -6.23 56.14
CA ASP A 122 -9.57 -7.54 56.80
C ASP A 122 -9.94 -7.44 58.28
N THR A 123 -10.72 -8.41 58.76
CA THR A 123 -11.03 -8.54 60.20
C THR A 123 -10.04 -9.49 60.86
N VAL A 124 -8.88 -8.96 61.23
CA VAL A 124 -7.75 -9.72 61.80
C VAL A 124 -7.41 -9.31 63.24
N THR A 125 -6.59 -10.13 63.90
CA THR A 125 -5.97 -9.79 65.18
C THR A 125 -4.54 -9.29 64.97
N GLU A 126 -3.94 -8.60 65.97
CA GLU A 126 -2.52 -8.19 65.91
C GLU A 126 -1.55 -9.38 65.75
N THR A 127 -2.00 -10.60 66.00
CA THR A 127 -1.22 -11.83 65.92
C THR A 127 -1.52 -12.68 64.69
N THR A 128 -2.42 -12.22 63.81
CA THR A 128 -2.76 -12.94 62.59
C THR A 128 -1.58 -12.93 61.63
N VAL A 129 -1.26 -14.10 61.07
CA VAL A 129 -0.15 -14.28 60.14
C VAL A 129 -0.56 -15.11 58.93
N VAL A 130 0.10 -14.88 57.79
CA VAL A 130 0.02 -15.78 56.63
C VAL A 130 0.79 -17.06 56.94
N THR A 131 0.13 -18.21 56.86
CA THR A 131 0.71 -19.52 57.17
C THR A 131 1.00 -20.36 55.93
N GLU A 132 0.28 -20.12 54.84
CA GLU A 132 0.39 -20.90 53.61
C GLU A 132 0.01 -20.05 52.38
N VAL A 133 0.68 -20.28 51.25
CA VAL A 133 0.29 -19.77 49.92
C VAL A 133 0.35 -20.92 48.91
N ASN A 134 -0.73 -21.17 48.17
CA ASN A 134 -0.86 -22.24 47.18
C ASN A 134 -0.42 -23.62 47.72
N GLY A 135 -0.72 -23.95 48.98
CA GLY A 135 -0.28 -25.20 49.61
C GLY A 135 1.16 -25.20 50.14
N GLN A 136 1.93 -24.13 49.92
CA GLN A 136 3.30 -23.99 50.39
C GLN A 136 3.35 -23.21 51.72
N PRO A 137 3.94 -23.79 52.79
CA PRO A 137 4.03 -23.11 54.08
C PRO A 137 4.89 -21.84 54.05
N VAL A 138 4.41 -20.76 54.68
CA VAL A 138 5.15 -19.52 54.92
C VAL A 138 5.87 -19.62 56.26
N GLY A 139 7.04 -20.27 56.24
CA GLY A 139 7.81 -20.60 57.45
C GLY A 139 8.63 -19.45 58.04
N GLY A 140 8.69 -18.31 57.36
CA GLY A 140 9.45 -17.13 57.80
C GLY A 140 9.47 -16.02 56.74
N PRO A 141 10.06 -14.86 57.06
CA PRO A 141 10.16 -13.74 56.13
C PRO A 141 10.88 -14.12 54.83
N GLY A 142 10.40 -13.60 53.70
CA GLY A 142 10.96 -13.83 52.38
C GLY A 142 10.67 -15.21 51.81
N THR A 143 9.52 -15.80 52.14
CA THR A 143 9.11 -17.08 51.51
C THR A 143 8.82 -16.83 50.04
N VAL A 144 9.47 -17.59 49.16
CA VAL A 144 9.33 -17.46 47.70
C VAL A 144 8.29 -18.43 47.18
N ILE A 145 7.33 -17.93 46.40
CA ILE A 145 6.29 -18.66 45.70
C ILE A 145 6.42 -18.32 44.21
N ASN A 146 6.69 -19.33 43.38
CA ASN A 146 6.74 -19.13 41.92
C ASN A 146 5.31 -19.15 41.38
N GLY A 147 4.90 -18.06 40.74
CA GLY A 147 3.73 -18.03 39.86
C GLY A 147 4.08 -18.55 38.46
N ASP A 148 3.11 -18.51 37.57
CA ASP A 148 3.31 -18.87 36.16
C ASP A 148 3.98 -17.72 35.40
N HIS A 149 3.71 -16.48 35.81
CA HIS A 149 4.17 -15.28 35.12
C HIS A 149 5.11 -14.40 35.94
N GLY A 150 5.41 -14.78 37.19
CA GLY A 150 6.37 -14.08 38.04
C GLY A 150 6.65 -14.79 39.35
N VAL A 151 7.25 -14.06 40.28
CA VAL A 151 7.68 -14.58 41.58
C VAL A 151 7.15 -13.70 42.70
N LEU A 152 6.34 -14.30 43.57
CA LEU A 152 5.87 -13.69 44.82
C LEU A 152 6.84 -14.02 45.95
N THR A 153 7.30 -12.99 46.67
CA THR A 153 8.03 -13.13 47.93
C THR A 153 7.17 -12.58 49.05
N ILE A 154 6.78 -13.41 50.01
CA ILE A 154 5.81 -13.06 51.06
C ILE A 154 6.36 -13.30 52.47
N ASN A 155 5.95 -12.44 53.40
CA ASN A 155 6.27 -12.53 54.81
C ASN A 155 5.05 -13.02 55.62
N PRO A 156 5.26 -13.61 56.81
CA PRO A 156 4.16 -13.98 57.71
C PRO A 156 3.26 -12.80 58.11
N ASP A 157 3.74 -11.56 58.09
CA ASP A 157 2.93 -10.36 58.38
C ASP A 157 2.07 -9.89 57.20
N GLY A 158 2.02 -10.69 56.12
CA GLY A 158 1.27 -10.42 54.90
C GLY A 158 1.98 -9.50 53.91
N SER A 159 3.04 -8.79 54.32
CA SER A 159 3.80 -7.94 53.40
C SER A 159 4.46 -8.80 52.31
N TYR A 160 4.38 -8.34 51.07
CA TYR A 160 4.89 -9.07 49.92
C TYR A 160 5.56 -8.14 48.91
N SER A 161 6.40 -8.75 48.07
CA SER A 161 6.84 -8.20 46.79
C SER A 161 6.54 -9.19 45.67
N TYR A 162 6.21 -8.69 44.50
CA TYR A 162 6.03 -9.51 43.30
C TYR A 162 6.84 -8.94 42.15
N THR A 163 7.58 -9.82 41.47
CA THR A 163 8.39 -9.46 40.30
C THR A 163 7.94 -10.33 39.12
N PRO A 164 7.41 -9.77 38.02
CA PRO A 164 7.05 -10.54 36.83
C PRO A 164 8.28 -11.11 36.13
N ASN A 165 8.08 -12.13 35.31
CA ASN A 165 9.10 -12.68 34.43
C ASN A 165 9.40 -11.66 33.30
N GLU A 166 10.67 -11.46 32.99
CA GLU A 166 11.15 -10.54 31.93
C GLU A 166 10.96 -11.15 30.53
N VAL A 167 9.72 -11.47 30.18
CA VAL A 167 9.34 -12.03 28.88
C VAL A 167 8.02 -11.43 28.39
N GLY A 168 7.92 -11.16 27.10
CA GLY A 168 6.72 -10.57 26.51
C GLY A 168 5.46 -11.37 26.77
N SER A 169 5.53 -12.70 26.73
CA SER A 169 4.37 -13.58 26.99
C SER A 169 3.76 -13.47 28.39
N ALA A 170 4.40 -12.75 29.32
CA ALA A 170 3.82 -12.42 30.62
C ALA A 170 2.93 -11.17 30.58
N ILE A 171 3.10 -10.30 29.58
CA ILE A 171 2.33 -9.05 29.42
C ILE A 171 0.84 -9.38 29.22
N GLY A 172 -0.02 -8.71 29.98
CA GLY A 172 -1.46 -8.92 29.98
C GLY A 172 -1.92 -10.17 30.74
N GLN A 173 -1.02 -10.95 31.36
CA GLN A 173 -1.38 -12.15 32.11
C GLN A 173 -1.60 -11.86 33.60
N VAL A 174 -2.25 -12.80 34.29
CA VAL A 174 -2.54 -12.72 35.73
C VAL A 174 -1.96 -13.93 36.45
N ASP A 175 -1.23 -13.68 37.54
CA ASP A 175 -0.95 -14.72 38.54
C ASP A 175 -1.97 -14.67 39.68
N ALA A 176 -2.37 -15.85 40.18
CA ALA A 176 -3.27 -16.00 41.31
C ALA A 176 -2.62 -16.78 42.46
N PHE A 177 -2.60 -16.18 43.65
CA PHE A 177 -2.00 -16.76 44.86
C PHE A 177 -3.06 -16.87 45.95
N THR A 178 -3.52 -18.09 46.22
CA THR A 178 -4.45 -18.35 47.33
C THR A 178 -3.67 -18.50 48.62
N TYR A 179 -3.92 -17.61 49.59
CA TYR A 179 -3.23 -17.58 50.87
C TYR A 179 -4.17 -17.95 52.01
N THR A 180 -3.59 -18.54 53.06
CA THR A 180 -4.27 -18.83 54.33
C THR A 180 -3.67 -17.96 55.43
N ILE A 181 -4.53 -17.29 56.19
CA ILE A 181 -4.16 -16.58 57.42
C ILE A 181 -4.63 -17.36 58.64
N GLU A 182 -3.89 -17.27 59.75
CA GLU A 182 -4.21 -17.90 61.03
C GLU A 182 -4.00 -16.92 62.19
N ASP A 183 -4.95 -16.84 63.13
CA ASP A 183 -4.80 -16.08 64.37
C ASP A 183 -4.17 -16.90 65.51
N ALA A 184 -3.90 -16.26 66.66
CA ALA A 184 -3.30 -16.93 67.81
C ALA A 184 -4.20 -18.00 68.48
N ASP A 185 -5.50 -17.98 68.21
CA ASP A 185 -6.47 -18.96 68.70
C ASP A 185 -6.63 -20.16 67.73
N GLY A 186 -5.97 -20.10 66.56
CA GLY A 186 -5.98 -21.13 65.53
C GLY A 186 -7.15 -21.04 64.55
N ASN A 187 -7.84 -19.90 64.49
CA ASN A 187 -8.87 -19.66 63.46
C ASN A 187 -8.18 -19.35 62.14
N VAL A 188 -8.68 -19.95 61.05
CA VAL A 188 -8.12 -19.79 59.71
C VAL A 188 -9.13 -19.18 58.75
N ASP A 189 -8.64 -18.39 57.80
CA ASP A 189 -9.40 -17.93 56.65
C ASP A 189 -8.52 -17.90 55.39
N THR A 190 -9.15 -17.88 54.22
CA THR A 190 -8.46 -17.94 52.92
C THR A 190 -8.96 -16.87 51.96
N ALA A 191 -8.04 -16.26 51.23
CA ALA A 191 -8.33 -15.32 50.15
C ALA A 191 -7.31 -15.48 49.01
N THR A 192 -7.53 -14.78 47.90
CA THR A 192 -6.67 -14.88 46.71
C THR A 192 -6.13 -13.50 46.35
N LEU A 193 -4.81 -13.40 46.27
CA LEU A 193 -4.12 -12.25 45.68
C LEU A 193 -4.03 -12.49 44.16
N TYR A 194 -4.60 -11.58 43.39
CA TYR A 194 -4.44 -11.53 41.94
C TYR A 194 -3.41 -10.46 41.58
N VAL A 195 -2.48 -10.79 40.69
CA VAL A 195 -1.46 -9.86 40.20
C VAL A 195 -1.52 -9.84 38.68
N GLY A 196 -2.10 -8.78 38.12
CA GLY A 196 -2.05 -8.51 36.68
C GLY A 196 -0.73 -7.88 36.27
N ILE A 197 -0.16 -8.36 35.17
CA ILE A 197 1.12 -7.91 34.62
C ILE A 197 0.82 -6.95 33.48
N ASP A 198 0.82 -5.67 33.81
CA ASP A 198 0.54 -4.61 32.86
C ASP A 198 1.80 -4.15 32.12
N SER A 199 1.60 -3.41 31.03
CA SER A 199 2.69 -2.71 30.34
C SER A 199 2.11 -1.47 29.66
N GLU A 200 2.65 -0.31 30.00
CA GLU A 200 2.12 0.97 29.52
C GLU A 200 2.21 1.06 27.99
N GLY A 201 1.14 1.60 27.37
CA GLY A 201 1.07 1.78 25.92
C GLY A 201 0.85 0.50 25.11
N GLN A 202 0.64 -0.66 25.75
CA GLN A 202 0.43 -1.94 25.05
C GLN A 202 -1.04 -2.26 24.75
N GLY A 203 -1.94 -1.26 24.79
CA GLY A 203 -3.35 -1.46 24.42
C GLY A 203 -4.14 -2.45 25.28
N LEU A 204 -3.64 -2.80 26.47
CA LEU A 204 -4.26 -3.79 27.35
C LEU A 204 -5.53 -3.24 28.02
N ILE A 205 -6.59 -4.05 28.03
CA ILE A 205 -7.88 -3.69 28.60
C ILE A 205 -8.19 -4.61 29.81
N TRP A 206 -8.05 -4.06 31.01
CA TRP A 206 -8.33 -4.75 32.27
C TRP A 206 -9.78 -4.50 32.74
N THR A 207 -10.64 -5.52 32.68
CA THR A 207 -12.05 -5.43 33.13
C THR A 207 -12.37 -6.33 34.34
N ASP A 208 -11.60 -7.41 34.51
CA ASP A 208 -11.72 -8.36 35.62
C ASP A 208 -10.31 -8.71 36.12
N PRO A 209 -9.96 -8.44 37.39
CA PRO A 209 -8.63 -8.73 37.93
C PRO A 209 -8.34 -10.24 38.02
N THR A 210 -9.33 -11.10 37.82
CA THR A 210 -9.17 -12.57 37.85
C THR A 210 -8.85 -13.18 36.49
N GLN A 211 -8.89 -12.38 35.42
CA GLN A 211 -8.69 -12.82 34.04
C GLN A 211 -7.53 -12.06 33.39
N PRO A 212 -6.84 -12.65 32.39
CA PRO A 212 -5.93 -11.90 31.54
C PRO A 212 -6.61 -10.68 30.90
N ALA A 213 -5.81 -9.65 30.62
CA ALA A 213 -6.25 -8.48 29.89
C ALA A 213 -6.78 -8.85 28.50
N ALA A 214 -7.84 -8.17 28.07
CA ALA A 214 -8.23 -8.20 26.66
C ALA A 214 -7.27 -7.34 25.82
N LEU A 215 -7.15 -7.70 24.55
CA LEU A 215 -6.37 -6.99 23.54
C LEU A 215 -7.25 -6.86 22.29
N GLU A 216 -7.38 -5.63 21.76
CA GLU A 216 -8.03 -5.39 20.47
C GLU A 216 -6.95 -5.32 19.39
N MET A 217 -6.87 -6.36 18.58
CA MET A 217 -6.01 -6.44 17.41
C MET A 217 -6.78 -7.18 16.33
N VAL A 218 -6.76 -6.66 15.10
CA VAL A 218 -7.50 -7.21 13.97
C VAL A 218 -6.67 -7.03 12.71
N ALA A 219 -6.50 -8.12 11.96
CA ALA A 219 -6.02 -8.10 10.60
C ALA A 219 -7.18 -8.50 9.66
N ASN A 220 -7.41 -7.75 8.58
CA ASN A 220 -8.48 -8.00 7.62
C ASN A 220 -7.93 -8.45 6.28
N ASP A 221 -8.68 -9.28 5.55
CA ASP A 221 -8.24 -9.71 4.22
C ASP A 221 -8.32 -8.56 3.20
N ASP A 222 -7.31 -8.47 2.32
CA ASP A 222 -7.18 -7.49 1.25
C ASP A 222 -7.32 -8.11 -0.14
N ASP A 223 -7.82 -7.32 -1.08
CA ASP A 223 -7.87 -7.68 -2.50
C ASP A 223 -7.10 -6.68 -3.37
N GLY A 224 -6.41 -7.20 -4.38
CA GLY A 224 -5.71 -6.45 -5.41
C GLY A 224 -6.03 -6.94 -6.81
N THR A 225 -5.87 -6.07 -7.81
CA THR A 225 -5.97 -6.45 -9.23
C THR A 225 -4.80 -5.85 -10.00
N ALA A 226 -3.98 -6.73 -10.57
CA ALA A 226 -2.98 -6.37 -11.55
C ALA A 226 -3.52 -6.66 -12.95
N VAL A 227 -2.97 -6.02 -13.98
CA VAL A 227 -3.52 -6.10 -15.33
C VAL A 227 -2.43 -6.40 -16.34
N ILE A 228 -2.74 -7.26 -17.31
CA ILE A 228 -1.90 -7.50 -18.49
C ILE A 228 -2.63 -7.00 -19.74
N ASP A 229 -1.99 -6.04 -20.40
CA ASP A 229 -2.42 -5.52 -21.70
C ASP A 229 -1.84 -6.37 -22.82
N SER A 230 -2.60 -6.49 -23.90
CA SER A 230 -2.19 -7.28 -25.06
C SER A 230 -2.18 -6.46 -26.34
N ALA A 231 -1.42 -6.91 -27.32
CA ALA A 231 -1.44 -6.38 -28.68
C ALA A 231 -1.35 -7.51 -29.71
N ASN A 232 -1.77 -7.20 -30.93
CA ASN A 232 -1.50 -8.07 -32.08
C ASN A 232 0.01 -8.10 -32.33
N ARG A 233 0.53 -9.27 -32.65
CA ARG A 233 1.95 -9.44 -32.93
C ARG A 233 2.30 -8.75 -34.26
N VAL A 234 3.31 -7.87 -34.21
CA VAL A 234 3.80 -7.15 -35.40
C VAL A 234 5.20 -7.64 -35.78
N GLU A 235 5.33 -8.11 -37.01
CA GLU A 235 6.62 -8.48 -37.60
C GLU A 235 7.10 -7.43 -38.61
N ALA A 236 8.40 -7.15 -38.62
CA ALA A 236 9.00 -6.26 -39.61
C ALA A 236 9.09 -6.94 -40.99
N GLY A 237 8.79 -6.20 -42.05
CA GLY A 237 8.90 -6.65 -43.44
C GLY A 237 7.55 -6.91 -44.10
N GLY A 238 7.46 -8.00 -44.87
CA GLY A 238 6.27 -8.35 -45.65
C GLY A 238 6.51 -8.38 -47.17
N PRO A 239 5.44 -8.51 -47.96
CA PRO A 239 5.55 -8.71 -49.40
C PRO A 239 6.28 -7.56 -50.10
N SER A 240 7.29 -7.91 -50.88
CA SER A 240 8.12 -6.95 -51.59
C SER A 240 8.37 -7.43 -53.02
N ALA A 241 8.24 -6.52 -53.99
CA ALA A 241 8.58 -6.81 -55.37
C ALA A 241 8.95 -5.54 -56.12
N SER A 242 9.72 -5.70 -57.19
CA SER A 242 10.06 -4.61 -58.11
C SER A 242 9.92 -5.04 -59.56
N GLY A 243 9.82 -4.07 -60.45
CA GLY A 243 9.71 -4.27 -61.88
C GLY A 243 9.91 -2.99 -62.66
N THR A 244 10.26 -3.13 -63.94
CA THR A 244 10.44 -1.99 -64.85
C THR A 244 9.74 -2.24 -66.18
N ALA A 245 9.34 -1.15 -66.84
CA ALA A 245 8.82 -1.16 -68.20
C ALA A 245 9.48 -0.02 -69.00
N ALA A 246 9.84 -0.30 -70.25
CA ALA A 246 10.37 0.72 -71.15
C ALA A 246 9.25 1.67 -71.61
N ILE A 247 9.51 2.97 -71.54
CA ILE A 247 8.69 4.02 -72.17
C ILE A 247 9.23 4.21 -73.58
N SER A 248 8.45 3.83 -74.59
CA SER A 248 8.89 3.95 -75.99
C SER A 248 8.93 5.42 -76.43
N GLY A 249 10.06 5.86 -76.98
CA GLY A 249 10.15 7.16 -77.66
C GLY A 249 9.45 7.14 -79.03
N GLY A 250 8.96 8.29 -79.47
CA GLY A 250 8.31 8.49 -80.75
C GLY A 250 7.61 9.85 -80.87
N PHE A 251 7.09 10.14 -82.06
CA PHE A 251 6.38 11.39 -82.37
C PHE A 251 4.89 11.39 -81.94
N GLY A 252 4.39 10.28 -81.39
CA GLY A 252 3.05 10.15 -80.80
C GLY A 252 3.07 10.15 -79.27
N GLY A 253 1.89 10.15 -78.64
CA GLY A 253 1.77 10.01 -77.19
C GLY A 253 2.41 8.71 -76.69
N THR A 254 2.98 8.75 -75.49
CA THR A 254 3.70 7.62 -74.90
C THR A 254 2.98 7.10 -73.67
N SER A 255 3.04 5.79 -73.48
CA SER A 255 2.51 5.13 -72.28
C SER A 255 3.35 3.91 -71.92
N ALA A 256 3.49 3.65 -70.63
CA ALA A 256 4.10 2.42 -70.12
C ALA A 256 3.29 1.91 -68.94
N THR A 257 3.33 0.59 -68.73
CA THR A 257 2.66 -0.04 -67.59
C THR A 257 3.52 -1.16 -67.05
N VAL A 258 3.65 -1.22 -65.73
CA VAL A 258 4.25 -2.34 -65.02
C VAL A 258 3.27 -2.83 -63.96
N THR A 259 2.99 -4.12 -64.00
CA THR A 259 2.08 -4.80 -63.06
C THR A 259 2.84 -5.84 -62.27
N ARG A 260 2.68 -5.83 -60.95
CA ARG A 260 3.18 -6.82 -59.99
C ARG A 260 2.01 -7.27 -59.11
N THR A 261 2.18 -8.38 -58.41
CA THR A 261 1.17 -8.91 -57.47
C THR A 261 1.83 -9.27 -56.15
N PHE A 262 1.07 -9.23 -55.08
CA PHE A 262 1.44 -9.77 -53.77
C PHE A 262 0.21 -10.33 -53.06
N THR A 263 0.44 -11.10 -52.01
CA THR A 263 -0.62 -11.65 -51.15
C THR A 263 -0.37 -11.19 -49.74
N VAL A 264 -1.44 -10.83 -49.04
CA VAL A 264 -1.50 -10.71 -47.58
C VAL A 264 -2.25 -11.95 -47.12
N ASP A 265 -1.65 -12.74 -46.22
CA ASP A 265 -2.21 -14.01 -45.79
C ASP A 265 -3.48 -13.80 -44.95
N ALA A 266 -4.23 -14.88 -44.71
CA ALA A 266 -5.40 -14.82 -43.85
C ALA A 266 -4.98 -14.43 -42.43
N ASN A 267 -5.82 -13.65 -41.75
CA ASN A 267 -5.54 -13.06 -40.43
C ASN A 267 -4.38 -12.06 -40.39
N ASP A 268 -3.84 -11.63 -41.54
CA ASP A 268 -2.80 -10.60 -41.57
C ASP A 268 -3.32 -9.25 -42.06
N GLU A 269 -2.69 -8.18 -41.54
CA GLU A 269 -2.70 -6.86 -42.15
C GLU A 269 -1.28 -6.41 -42.50
N ALA A 270 -1.08 -5.94 -43.74
CA ALA A 270 0.22 -5.47 -44.20
C ALA A 270 0.31 -3.94 -44.27
N SER A 271 1.45 -3.41 -43.84
CA SER A 271 1.90 -2.06 -44.20
C SER A 271 2.96 -2.15 -45.29
N ILE A 272 2.75 -1.47 -46.42
CA ILE A 272 3.63 -1.57 -47.59
C ILE A 272 3.94 -0.17 -48.13
N LYS A 273 5.24 0.08 -48.38
CA LYS A 273 5.73 1.27 -49.05
C LYS A 273 5.71 1.05 -50.56
N PHE A 274 5.02 1.91 -51.30
CA PHE A 274 4.97 1.91 -52.77
C PHE A 274 5.79 3.05 -53.33
N VAL A 275 6.76 2.71 -54.18
CA VAL A 275 7.62 3.64 -54.89
C VAL A 275 7.49 3.41 -56.39
N ALA A 276 7.12 4.43 -57.16
CA ALA A 276 7.14 4.36 -58.61
C ALA A 276 7.79 5.62 -59.17
N SER A 277 8.56 5.48 -60.24
CA SER A 277 9.16 6.65 -60.90
C SER A 277 9.13 6.48 -62.41
N SER A 278 8.83 7.57 -63.12
CA SER A 278 8.97 7.63 -64.58
C SER A 278 10.09 8.61 -64.90
N ARG A 279 11.23 8.10 -65.37
CA ARG A 279 12.30 8.96 -65.89
C ARG A 279 12.21 8.99 -67.40
N ASP A 280 11.74 10.11 -67.93
CA ASP A 280 11.87 10.45 -69.34
C ASP A 280 13.13 11.31 -69.49
N GLU A 281 14.11 10.84 -70.26
CA GLU A 281 15.41 11.52 -70.42
C GLU A 281 15.35 12.72 -71.39
N ALA A 282 14.18 13.07 -71.93
CA ALA A 282 13.99 14.26 -72.74
C ALA A 282 12.75 15.09 -72.32
N ASP A 283 13.04 16.31 -71.88
CA ASP A 283 12.42 17.58 -72.29
C ASP A 283 12.09 18.50 -71.10
N GLU A 284 12.68 19.70 -71.12
CA GLU A 284 12.67 20.73 -70.07
C GLU A 284 11.39 21.60 -70.08
N ALA A 285 10.35 21.17 -70.79
CA ALA A 285 9.13 21.95 -70.99
C ALA A 285 7.97 21.45 -70.12
N LEU A 286 7.30 22.40 -69.45
CA LEU A 286 6.04 22.24 -68.70
C LEU A 286 5.03 21.38 -69.48
N GLN A 287 4.89 20.09 -69.15
CA GLN A 287 4.05 19.14 -69.91
C GLN A 287 3.10 18.33 -69.02
N SER A 288 1.88 18.11 -69.53
CA SER A 288 0.75 17.46 -68.88
C SER A 288 0.80 15.93 -68.98
N GLY A 289 1.72 15.28 -68.25
CA GLY A 289 1.74 13.81 -68.09
C GLY A 289 1.08 13.36 -66.77
N SER A 290 0.90 12.05 -66.62
CA SER A 290 0.44 11.45 -65.36
C SER A 290 1.16 10.13 -65.08
N LEU A 291 1.55 9.94 -63.83
CA LEU A 291 1.89 8.63 -63.27
C LEU A 291 0.84 8.28 -62.22
N THR A 292 0.30 7.07 -62.28
CA THR A 292 -0.59 6.54 -61.23
C THR A 292 -0.13 5.16 -60.82
N VAL A 293 -0.22 4.84 -59.53
CA VAL A 293 -0.09 3.47 -59.02
C VAL A 293 -1.46 3.05 -58.50
N THR A 294 -2.06 2.06 -59.15
CA THR A 294 -3.35 1.50 -58.76
C THR A 294 -3.12 0.17 -58.06
N ILE A 295 -3.59 0.07 -56.82
CA ILE A 295 -3.57 -1.13 -55.99
C ILE A 295 -5.01 -1.64 -55.95
N THR A 296 -5.24 -2.89 -56.36
CA THR A 296 -6.55 -3.55 -56.30
C THR A 296 -6.43 -4.91 -55.63
N GLY A 297 -7.25 -5.16 -54.62
CA GLY A 297 -7.39 -6.47 -53.97
C GLY A 297 -8.61 -7.24 -54.48
N ASP A 298 -8.56 -8.56 -54.45
CA ASP A 298 -9.70 -9.44 -54.69
C ASP A 298 -10.78 -9.33 -53.61
N ASN A 299 -10.42 -8.83 -52.43
CA ASN A 299 -11.29 -8.41 -51.33
C ASN A 299 -12.09 -7.11 -51.61
N GLY A 300 -11.97 -6.54 -52.81
CA GLY A 300 -12.64 -5.30 -53.20
C GLY A 300 -11.90 -4.02 -52.82
N PHE A 301 -10.73 -4.12 -52.16
CA PHE A 301 -9.87 -2.98 -51.90
C PHE A 301 -9.43 -2.32 -53.21
N SER A 302 -9.50 -0.99 -53.29
CA SER A 302 -8.96 -0.25 -54.42
C SER A 302 -8.45 1.11 -54.00
N GLN A 303 -7.17 1.39 -54.25
CA GLN A 303 -6.54 2.67 -54.01
C GLN A 303 -5.73 3.09 -55.24
N THR A 304 -5.87 4.35 -55.64
CA THR A 304 -5.00 4.94 -56.67
C THR A 304 -4.16 6.04 -56.05
N LEU A 305 -2.84 5.92 -56.18
CA LEU A 305 -1.85 6.91 -55.80
C LEU A 305 -1.46 7.67 -57.06
N THR A 306 -1.49 9.00 -57.03
CA THR A 306 -1.11 9.83 -58.18
C THR A 306 0.27 10.42 -57.95
N GLY A 307 1.15 10.25 -58.91
CA GLY A 307 2.52 10.74 -58.84
C GLY A 307 2.58 12.25 -58.99
N THR A 308 3.40 12.88 -58.16
CA THR A 308 3.69 14.31 -58.25
C THR A 308 4.80 14.56 -59.26
N SER A 309 4.70 15.64 -60.03
CA SER A 309 5.75 16.06 -60.95
C SER A 309 6.91 16.68 -60.17
N GLY A 310 8.11 16.13 -60.29
CA GLY A 310 9.32 16.77 -59.83
C GLY A 310 9.90 17.69 -60.91
N LEU A 311 10.32 18.90 -60.53
CA LEU A 311 11.11 19.76 -61.41
C LEU A 311 12.42 19.01 -61.72
N PHE A 312 12.65 18.64 -62.99
CA PHE A 312 13.82 17.91 -63.50
C PHE A 312 13.91 16.38 -63.27
N SER A 313 12.95 15.72 -62.60
CA SER A 313 13.06 14.28 -62.23
C SER A 313 11.96 13.35 -62.75
N GLY A 314 11.00 13.88 -63.53
CA GLY A 314 9.83 13.13 -63.96
C GLY A 314 8.75 13.01 -62.87
N PHE A 315 7.82 12.06 -63.00
CA PHE A 315 6.79 11.81 -62.00
C PHE A 315 7.22 10.72 -61.02
N GLY A 316 6.86 10.89 -59.75
CA GLY A 316 7.17 9.93 -58.69
C GLY A 316 6.00 9.70 -57.73
N VAL A 317 5.87 8.46 -57.26
CA VAL A 317 5.08 8.05 -56.10
C VAL A 317 6.06 7.52 -55.06
N ASP A 318 5.90 7.94 -53.82
CA ASP A 318 6.57 7.41 -52.63
C ASP A 318 5.57 7.55 -51.47
N GLN A 319 4.83 6.48 -51.17
CA GLN A 319 3.75 6.48 -50.17
C GLN A 319 3.71 5.15 -49.42
N VAL A 320 3.35 5.18 -48.14
CA VAL A 320 3.06 3.98 -47.35
C VAL A 320 1.55 3.82 -47.24
N LEU A 321 1.06 2.62 -47.50
CA LEU A 321 -0.30 2.22 -47.15
C LEU A 321 -0.21 1.22 -46.00
N SER A 322 -0.99 1.46 -44.95
CA SER A 322 -1.06 0.62 -43.75
C SER A 322 -2.43 -0.04 -43.64
N GLY A 323 -2.50 -1.17 -42.93
CA GLY A 323 -3.76 -1.89 -42.71
C GLY A 323 -4.33 -2.48 -44.00
N LEU A 324 -3.48 -2.99 -44.90
CA LEU A 324 -3.96 -3.73 -46.07
C LEU A 324 -4.44 -5.11 -45.60
N PRO A 325 -5.76 -5.42 -45.62
CA PRO A 325 -6.27 -6.67 -45.09
C PRO A 325 -5.86 -7.87 -45.96
N ALA A 326 -6.07 -9.08 -45.45
CA ALA A 326 -5.92 -10.33 -46.19
C ALA A 326 -6.51 -10.26 -47.62
N GLY A 327 -5.74 -10.72 -48.60
CA GLY A 327 -6.16 -10.71 -50.01
C GLY A 327 -5.02 -10.81 -51.02
N ASN A 328 -5.38 -11.07 -52.27
CA ASN A 328 -4.46 -11.05 -53.40
C ASN A 328 -4.53 -9.68 -54.09
N TYR A 329 -3.42 -8.95 -54.03
CA TYR A 329 -3.31 -7.61 -54.55
C TYR A 329 -2.60 -7.58 -55.89
N THR A 330 -3.14 -6.78 -56.80
CA THR A 330 -2.51 -6.39 -58.06
C THR A 330 -2.11 -4.92 -57.98
N VAL A 331 -0.84 -4.64 -58.20
CA VAL A 331 -0.26 -3.28 -58.20
C VAL A 331 0.14 -2.94 -59.62
N THR A 332 -0.47 -1.90 -60.17
CA THR A 332 -0.23 -1.47 -61.55
C THR A 332 0.21 -0.02 -61.55
N ALA A 333 1.47 0.23 -61.91
CA ALA A 333 1.94 1.57 -62.22
C ALA A 333 1.69 1.86 -63.70
N SER A 334 1.02 2.97 -63.99
CA SER A 334 0.69 3.42 -65.34
C SER A 334 1.21 4.83 -65.56
N TYR A 335 2.05 4.98 -66.58
CA TYR A 335 2.52 6.27 -67.06
C TYR A 335 1.83 6.59 -68.38
N SER A 336 1.38 7.83 -68.54
CA SER A 336 0.87 8.35 -69.81
C SER A 336 1.29 9.79 -70.01
N ARG A 337 1.75 10.11 -71.23
CA ARG A 337 2.00 11.48 -71.65
C ARG A 337 1.40 11.74 -73.04
N PRO A 338 0.54 12.76 -73.19
CA PRO A 338 0.13 13.26 -74.50
C PRO A 338 1.28 14.04 -75.14
N GLY A 339 1.57 13.76 -76.42
CA GLY A 339 2.64 14.43 -77.18
C GLY A 339 3.91 13.61 -77.34
N ALA A 340 4.82 14.09 -78.19
CA ALA A 340 6.03 13.35 -78.56
C ALA A 340 7.01 13.21 -77.39
N SER A 341 7.65 12.06 -77.27
CA SER A 341 8.84 11.85 -76.43
C SER A 341 9.98 11.38 -77.32
N LEU A 342 11.01 12.21 -77.52
CA LEU A 342 12.05 11.94 -78.51
C LEU A 342 13.09 10.92 -78.02
N LEU A 343 13.29 10.85 -76.71
CA LEU A 343 14.15 9.87 -76.05
C LEU A 343 13.25 9.07 -75.12
N GLY A 344 13.14 7.76 -75.33
CA GLY A 344 12.36 6.92 -74.43
C GLY A 344 12.85 6.98 -72.98
N GLY A 345 12.20 6.23 -72.10
CA GLY A 345 12.52 6.25 -70.68
C GLY A 345 12.24 4.92 -70.00
N THR A 346 12.26 4.94 -68.67
CA THR A 346 11.91 3.77 -67.86
C THR A 346 10.87 4.16 -66.83
N LEU A 347 9.82 3.34 -66.75
CA LEU A 347 8.90 3.30 -65.63
C LEU A 347 9.40 2.23 -64.65
N SER A 348 9.66 2.61 -63.41
CA SER A 348 9.93 1.69 -62.32
C SER A 348 8.74 1.61 -61.37
N LEU A 349 8.52 0.42 -60.82
CA LEU A 349 7.65 0.15 -59.70
C LEU A 349 8.42 -0.71 -58.72
N GLU A 350 8.38 -0.32 -57.46
CA GLU A 350 8.89 -1.05 -56.32
C GLU A 350 7.85 -0.94 -55.21
N PHE A 351 7.63 -2.04 -54.51
CA PHE A 351 7.00 -1.98 -53.21
C PHE A 351 7.76 -2.84 -52.23
N THR A 352 7.81 -2.34 -50.99
CA THR A 352 8.60 -2.91 -49.91
C THR A 352 7.68 -3.06 -48.70
N GLY A 353 7.56 -4.30 -48.20
CA GLY A 353 6.85 -4.58 -46.97
C GLY A 353 7.51 -3.86 -45.80
N GLN A 354 6.71 -3.13 -45.03
CA GLN A 354 7.13 -2.41 -43.83
C GLN A 354 6.87 -3.26 -42.59
N SER A 355 5.64 -3.76 -42.44
CA SER A 355 5.27 -4.68 -41.36
C SER A 355 4.09 -5.57 -41.74
N ILE A 356 3.97 -6.70 -41.04
CA ILE A 356 2.79 -7.56 -40.97
C ILE A 356 2.27 -7.56 -39.55
N THR A 357 0.97 -7.34 -39.38
CA THR A 357 0.27 -7.49 -38.10
C THR A 357 -0.56 -8.76 -38.17
N HIS A 358 -0.24 -9.73 -37.31
CA HIS A 358 -0.96 -11.00 -37.18
C HIS A 358 -2.16 -10.77 -36.25
N LEU A 359 -3.39 -10.86 -36.76
CA LEU A 359 -4.64 -10.57 -36.04
C LEU A 359 -5.12 -11.73 -35.14
N ASP A 360 -4.47 -12.89 -35.23
CA ASP A 360 -4.73 -14.09 -34.43
C ASP A 360 -3.53 -14.51 -33.55
N GLU A 361 -2.45 -13.73 -33.56
CA GLU A 361 -1.31 -13.90 -32.67
C GLU A 361 -1.22 -12.71 -31.72
N PHE A 362 -1.23 -12.99 -30.42
CA PHE A 362 -1.22 -11.98 -29.37
C PHE A 362 0.09 -12.02 -28.59
N VAL A 363 0.54 -10.85 -28.16
CA VAL A 363 1.70 -10.67 -27.28
C VAL A 363 1.34 -9.72 -26.16
N VAL A 364 2.06 -9.82 -25.03
CA VAL A 364 1.99 -8.83 -23.97
C VAL A 364 2.47 -7.49 -24.53
N ASN A 365 1.68 -6.44 -24.27
CA ASN A 365 1.99 -5.07 -24.66
C ASN A 365 2.53 -4.26 -23.47
N ASP A 366 1.83 -4.35 -22.33
CA ASP A 366 2.18 -3.68 -21.09
C ASP A 366 1.63 -4.46 -19.88
N THR A 367 2.10 -4.11 -18.70
CA THR A 367 1.60 -4.63 -17.41
C THR A 367 1.32 -3.47 -16.47
N ASP A 368 0.15 -3.47 -15.83
CA ASP A 368 -0.16 -2.55 -14.75
C ASP A 368 -0.10 -3.29 -13.41
N PRO A 369 0.78 -2.89 -12.49
CA PRO A 369 0.88 -3.51 -11.19
C PRO A 369 -0.34 -3.20 -10.31
N ALA A 370 -0.66 -4.12 -9.39
CA ALA A 370 -1.56 -3.82 -8.29
C ALA A 370 -0.80 -3.04 -7.21
N THR A 371 -1.43 -2.03 -6.61
CA THR A 371 -0.85 -1.24 -5.51
C THR A 371 -1.90 -0.98 -4.44
N GLY A 372 -1.50 -0.96 -3.18
CA GLY A 372 -2.39 -0.74 -2.04
C GLY A 372 -1.64 -0.68 -0.72
N ASN A 373 -2.36 -0.76 0.39
CA ASN A 373 -1.78 -0.87 1.73
C ASN A 373 -2.61 -1.84 2.58
N VAL A 374 -1.99 -2.95 3.01
CA VAL A 374 -2.69 -4.01 3.78
C VAL A 374 -2.95 -3.64 5.24
N LEU A 375 -2.41 -2.50 5.71
CA LEU A 375 -2.61 -2.03 7.08
C LEU A 375 -3.61 -0.87 7.15
N GLU A 376 -4.25 -0.48 6.04
CA GLU A 376 -5.10 0.70 6.00
C GLU A 376 -6.40 0.52 6.81
N ASP A 377 -6.98 -0.68 6.83
CA ASP A 377 -8.19 -1.02 7.58
C ASP A 377 -7.94 -1.94 8.79
N ASP A 378 -6.68 -2.28 9.05
CA ASP A 378 -6.26 -3.07 10.20
C ASP A 378 -6.26 -2.29 11.52
N THR A 379 -6.37 -3.04 12.62
CA THR A 379 -6.24 -2.51 13.98
C THR A 379 -5.02 -3.12 14.66
N LEU A 380 -3.97 -2.32 14.85
CA LEU A 380 -2.78 -2.72 15.60
C LEU A 380 -3.07 -2.81 17.10
N GLY A 381 -2.53 -3.83 17.77
CA GLY A 381 -2.70 -4.02 19.22
C GLY A 381 -1.93 -3.00 20.08
N SER A 382 -0.82 -2.49 19.54
CA SER A 382 0.01 -1.43 20.13
C SER A 382 0.95 -0.83 19.10
N THR A 383 1.69 0.23 19.48
CA THR A 383 2.76 0.81 18.63
C THR A 383 3.95 -0.14 18.41
N TYR A 384 4.02 -1.24 19.15
CA TYR A 384 5.06 -2.28 19.05
C TYR A 384 4.53 -3.56 18.37
N THR A 385 3.35 -3.50 17.77
CA THR A 385 2.84 -4.60 16.95
C THR A 385 3.76 -4.78 15.76
N LYS A 386 4.33 -5.97 15.60
CA LYS A 386 5.13 -6.29 14.42
C LYS A 386 4.22 -6.63 13.26
N PHE A 387 4.65 -6.20 12.09
CA PHE A 387 4.09 -6.60 10.81
C PHE A 387 5.00 -7.63 10.15
N LEU A 388 4.48 -8.85 9.94
CA LEU A 388 5.20 -9.97 9.35
C LEU A 388 4.49 -10.47 8.10
N VAL A 389 5.25 -11.07 7.19
CA VAL A 389 4.74 -11.72 5.98
C VAL A 389 5.28 -13.13 5.87
N ASP A 390 4.50 -14.08 5.34
CA ASP A 390 5.01 -15.40 4.97
C ASP A 390 6.00 -15.26 3.81
N ASP A 391 7.22 -15.77 4.00
CA ASP A 391 8.29 -15.73 2.98
C ASP A 391 8.09 -16.70 1.81
N GLY A 392 6.91 -17.34 1.71
CA GLY A 392 6.57 -18.36 0.72
C GLY A 392 7.02 -19.76 1.12
N THR A 393 7.64 -19.92 2.30
CA THR A 393 8.05 -21.22 2.85
C THR A 393 7.24 -21.65 4.07
N GLY A 394 6.21 -20.88 4.46
CA GLY A 394 5.45 -21.09 5.68
C GLY A 394 6.05 -20.39 6.90
N ASN A 395 7.06 -19.53 6.71
CA ASN A 395 7.75 -18.85 7.79
C ASN A 395 7.43 -17.35 7.75
N PHE A 396 6.91 -16.82 8.86
CA PHE A 396 6.70 -15.40 9.02
C PHE A 396 8.02 -14.68 9.30
N VAL A 397 8.30 -13.67 8.49
CA VAL A 397 9.45 -12.77 8.64
C VAL A 397 8.96 -11.34 8.79
N GLU A 398 9.63 -10.57 9.63
CA GLU A 398 9.31 -9.16 9.81
C GLU A 398 9.53 -8.39 8.51
N VAL A 399 8.55 -7.58 8.13
CA VAL A 399 8.59 -6.81 6.88
C VAL A 399 9.56 -5.64 7.03
N THR A 400 10.46 -5.54 6.08
CA THR A 400 11.32 -4.37 5.88
C THR A 400 10.98 -3.70 4.55
N ASP A 401 11.27 -2.41 4.39
CA ASP A 401 10.96 -1.69 3.16
C ASP A 401 11.56 -2.38 1.92
N GLY A 402 10.68 -2.71 0.98
CA GLY A 402 11.01 -3.42 -0.24
C GLY A 402 11.21 -4.93 -0.09
N SER A 403 10.63 -5.56 0.94
CA SER A 403 10.60 -7.03 1.05
C SER A 403 9.89 -7.63 -0.15
N THR A 404 10.42 -8.72 -0.72
CA THR A 404 9.85 -9.32 -1.94
C THR A 404 9.46 -10.78 -1.74
N ILE A 405 8.29 -11.14 -2.24
CA ILE A 405 7.74 -12.50 -2.21
C ILE A 405 7.32 -12.84 -3.64
N VAL A 406 7.86 -13.95 -4.16
CA VAL A 406 7.56 -14.42 -5.51
C VAL A 406 6.38 -15.38 -5.43
N GLY A 407 5.25 -14.97 -6.00
CA GLY A 407 4.08 -15.80 -6.19
C GLY A 407 4.19 -16.66 -7.47
N ASP A 408 3.13 -17.39 -7.78
CA ASP A 408 3.06 -18.19 -8.99
C ASP A 408 2.81 -17.30 -10.23
N HIS A 409 2.03 -16.23 -10.05
CA HIS A 409 1.58 -15.35 -11.13
C HIS A 409 2.32 -14.00 -11.19
N GLY A 410 3.13 -13.68 -10.18
CA GLY A 410 3.86 -12.41 -10.12
C GLY A 410 4.76 -12.28 -8.90
N THR A 411 5.21 -11.06 -8.63
CA THR A 411 6.08 -10.75 -7.48
C THR A 411 5.50 -9.60 -6.67
N LEU A 412 5.23 -9.86 -5.39
CA LEU A 412 4.86 -8.86 -4.40
C LEU A 412 6.11 -8.15 -3.87
N THR A 413 6.06 -6.83 -3.79
CA THR A 413 6.98 -5.99 -3.02
C THR A 413 6.18 -5.27 -1.94
N ILE A 414 6.58 -5.40 -0.68
CA ILE A 414 5.84 -4.87 0.49
C ILE A 414 6.77 -4.13 1.45
N ASN A 415 6.25 -3.07 2.06
CA ASN A 415 6.99 -2.17 2.96
C ASN A 415 6.51 -2.29 4.40
N ALA A 416 7.32 -1.78 5.35
CA ALA A 416 7.01 -1.89 6.78
C ALA A 416 5.74 -1.11 7.18
N ASP A 417 5.35 -0.12 6.39
CA ASP A 417 4.10 0.65 6.55
C ASP A 417 2.86 -0.02 5.95
N GLY A 418 3.00 -1.25 5.45
CA GLY A 418 1.94 -2.02 4.81
C GLY A 418 1.72 -1.72 3.32
N SER A 419 2.32 -0.65 2.79
CA SER A 419 2.20 -0.33 1.37
C SER A 419 2.85 -1.39 0.49
N TYR A 420 2.19 -1.73 -0.62
CA TYR A 420 2.65 -2.78 -1.52
C TYR A 420 2.53 -2.42 -3.00
N SER A 421 3.32 -3.11 -3.81
CA SER A 421 3.21 -3.18 -5.27
C SER A 421 3.39 -4.63 -5.72
N TYR A 422 2.53 -5.11 -6.59
CA TYR A 422 2.62 -6.45 -7.16
C TYR A 422 2.74 -6.36 -8.68
N GLU A 423 3.81 -6.94 -9.22
CA GLU A 423 4.06 -6.98 -10.66
C GLU A 423 3.71 -8.39 -11.21
N PRO A 424 2.75 -8.52 -12.13
CA PRO A 424 2.43 -9.82 -12.72
C PRO A 424 3.56 -10.27 -13.66
N ASN A 425 3.74 -11.59 -13.78
CA ASN A 425 4.62 -12.16 -14.78
C ASN A 425 4.14 -11.76 -16.19
N SER A 426 5.04 -11.28 -17.04
CA SER A 426 4.69 -10.79 -18.39
C SER A 426 4.39 -11.91 -19.40
N ASP A 427 3.37 -12.72 -19.14
CA ASP A 427 2.84 -13.78 -20.01
C ASP A 427 1.30 -13.71 -20.04
N LEU A 428 0.70 -13.84 -21.23
CA LEU A 428 -0.76 -13.85 -21.38
C LEU A 428 -1.41 -15.07 -20.71
N GLY A 429 -0.64 -16.13 -20.43
CA GLY A 429 -1.09 -17.30 -19.69
C GLY A 429 -1.41 -17.02 -18.22
N GLU A 430 -0.96 -15.90 -17.67
CA GLU A 430 -1.19 -15.50 -16.27
C GLU A 430 -2.55 -14.84 -16.06
N ILE A 431 -3.21 -14.39 -17.15
CA ILE A 431 -4.53 -13.77 -17.08
C ILE A 431 -5.54 -14.77 -16.49
N GLY A 432 -6.23 -14.34 -15.43
CA GLY A 432 -7.14 -15.14 -14.61
C GLY A 432 -6.47 -15.89 -13.46
N GLY A 433 -5.14 -15.78 -13.33
CA GLY A 433 -4.38 -16.27 -12.18
C GLY A 433 -4.65 -15.45 -10.92
N VAL A 434 -4.42 -16.06 -9.76
CA VAL A 434 -4.56 -15.44 -8.45
C VAL A 434 -3.39 -15.87 -7.57
N ASP A 435 -2.67 -14.90 -7.01
CA ASP A 435 -1.70 -15.15 -5.94
C ASP A 435 -2.30 -14.76 -4.59
N GLU A 436 -2.02 -15.55 -3.55
CA GLU A 436 -2.42 -15.27 -2.17
C GLU A 436 -1.16 -15.12 -1.30
N PHE A 437 -1.08 -14.02 -0.55
CA PHE A 437 0.02 -13.74 0.37
C PHE A 437 -0.52 -13.58 1.79
N THR A 438 -0.10 -14.44 2.72
CA THR A 438 -0.51 -14.32 4.13
C THR A 438 0.43 -13.37 4.88
N TYR A 439 -0.15 -12.47 5.65
CA TYR A 439 0.58 -11.60 6.57
C TYR A 439 0.04 -11.76 8.01
N ARG A 440 0.81 -11.27 8.98
CA ARG A 440 0.55 -11.43 10.41
C ARG A 440 0.88 -10.16 11.18
N LEU A 441 -0.03 -9.79 12.07
CA LEU A 441 0.22 -8.85 13.16
C LEU A 441 0.62 -9.64 14.41
N GLU A 442 1.74 -9.29 15.03
CA GLU A 442 2.21 -9.91 16.28
C GLU A 442 2.38 -8.85 17.38
N HIS A 443 1.58 -8.96 18.43
CA HIS A 443 1.70 -8.10 19.61
C HIS A 443 2.88 -8.56 20.49
N PRO A 444 3.55 -7.68 21.26
CA PRO A 444 4.66 -8.06 22.15
C PRO A 444 4.37 -9.18 23.16
N ASN A 445 3.11 -9.43 23.50
CA ASN A 445 2.71 -10.56 24.34
C ASN A 445 2.67 -11.92 23.62
N GLY A 446 2.93 -11.94 22.32
CA GLY A 446 2.88 -13.13 21.46
C GLY A 446 1.48 -13.47 20.92
N ALA A 447 0.47 -12.62 21.14
CA ALA A 447 -0.80 -12.74 20.42
C ALA A 447 -0.58 -12.42 18.94
N THR A 448 -1.29 -13.13 18.06
CA THR A 448 -1.15 -13.02 16.62
C THR A 448 -2.51 -12.96 15.94
N GLU A 449 -2.63 -12.15 14.90
CA GLU A 449 -3.76 -12.12 13.96
C GLU A 449 -3.21 -12.25 12.55
N ASP A 450 -3.83 -13.11 11.74
CA ASP A 450 -3.40 -13.42 10.38
C ASP A 450 -4.47 -12.95 9.39
N ALA A 451 -4.02 -12.45 8.23
CA ALA A 451 -4.88 -12.08 7.12
C ALA A 451 -4.19 -12.37 5.77
N THR A 452 -4.94 -12.24 4.69
CA THR A 452 -4.49 -12.58 3.34
C THR A 452 -4.67 -11.42 2.37
N LEU A 453 -3.64 -11.17 1.55
CA LEU A 453 -3.71 -10.31 0.37
C LEU A 453 -3.90 -11.21 -0.87
N SER A 454 -5.08 -11.16 -1.47
CA SER A 454 -5.40 -11.88 -2.71
C SER A 454 -5.24 -10.96 -3.91
N ILE A 455 -4.36 -11.30 -4.86
CA ILE A 455 -4.14 -10.50 -6.06
C ILE A 455 -4.52 -11.29 -7.30
N SER A 456 -5.53 -10.80 -8.00
CA SER A 456 -5.96 -11.35 -9.29
C SER A 456 -5.25 -10.67 -10.45
N VAL A 457 -4.90 -11.45 -11.48
CA VAL A 457 -4.33 -10.94 -12.73
C VAL A 457 -5.43 -10.83 -13.78
N GLY A 458 -5.91 -9.61 -14.01
CA GLY A 458 -6.91 -9.27 -15.00
C GLY A 458 -6.35 -9.08 -16.40
N HIS A 459 -7.25 -9.04 -17.38
CA HIS A 459 -6.95 -8.53 -18.71
C HIS A 459 -7.39 -7.07 -18.84
N GLY A 460 -6.52 -6.23 -19.39
CA GLY A 460 -6.78 -4.82 -19.62
C GLY A 460 -7.18 -4.52 -21.05
N ASP A 461 -6.48 -3.57 -21.66
CA ASP A 461 -6.67 -3.19 -23.05
C ASP A 461 -5.99 -4.19 -23.98
N GLY A 462 -6.64 -4.48 -25.11
CA GLY A 462 -6.01 -5.20 -26.20
C GLY A 462 -6.93 -6.08 -27.03
N PRO A 463 -6.36 -6.77 -28.04
CA PRO A 463 -7.11 -7.65 -28.92
C PRO A 463 -7.24 -9.09 -28.40
N PHE A 464 -6.49 -9.49 -27.38
CA PHE A 464 -6.65 -10.79 -26.73
C PHE A 464 -7.94 -10.79 -25.91
N GLU A 465 -8.89 -11.67 -26.22
CA GLU A 465 -10.05 -11.90 -25.38
C GLU A 465 -9.84 -13.22 -24.61
N PRO A 466 -9.50 -13.19 -23.31
CA PRO A 466 -9.36 -14.42 -22.55
C PRO A 466 -10.68 -15.19 -22.54
N PRO A 467 -10.64 -16.54 -22.51
CA PRO A 467 -11.85 -17.31 -22.26
C PRO A 467 -12.46 -16.82 -20.95
N ALA A 468 -13.76 -16.47 -20.97
CA ALA A 468 -14.45 -15.94 -19.81
C ALA A 468 -14.13 -16.78 -18.57
N VAL A 469 -13.46 -16.17 -17.60
CA VAL A 469 -13.19 -16.80 -16.30
C VAL A 469 -14.58 -17.08 -15.73
N GLY A 470 -14.93 -18.35 -15.60
CA GLY A 470 -16.15 -18.75 -14.94
C GLY A 470 -16.02 -18.40 -13.47
N LEU A 471 -16.28 -17.15 -13.11
CA LEU A 471 -16.58 -16.77 -11.74
C LEU A 471 -17.68 -17.74 -11.31
N LEU A 472 -17.39 -18.56 -10.31
CA LEU A 472 -18.42 -19.14 -9.47
C LEU A 472 -19.05 -17.99 -8.69
N ALA A 473 -19.75 -17.10 -9.39
CA ALA A 473 -20.73 -16.21 -8.81
C ALA A 473 -21.97 -17.06 -8.49
N ASP A 474 -21.81 -17.98 -7.54
CA ASP A 474 -22.94 -18.63 -6.89
C ASP A 474 -23.03 -18.08 -5.46
N ALA A 475 -23.95 -17.13 -5.31
CA ALA A 475 -24.56 -16.64 -4.09
C ALA A 475 -23.72 -15.83 -3.07
N ILE A 476 -23.48 -14.56 -3.39
CA ILE A 476 -23.85 -13.49 -2.46
C ILE A 476 -24.70 -12.49 -3.24
N SER A 477 -25.98 -12.82 -3.43
CA SER A 477 -26.96 -11.77 -3.68
C SER A 477 -27.05 -10.96 -2.40
N PHE A 478 -26.38 -9.81 -2.38
CA PHE A 478 -26.72 -8.75 -1.46
C PHE A 478 -28.08 -8.22 -1.92
N GLU A 479 -29.14 -8.90 -1.50
CA GLU A 479 -30.51 -8.41 -1.64
C GLU A 479 -30.61 -7.20 -0.71
N LEU A 480 -30.26 -6.02 -1.24
CA LEU A 480 -30.78 -4.77 -0.71
C LEU A 480 -32.29 -4.90 -0.83
N ALA A 481 -32.95 -5.17 0.29
CA ALA A 481 -34.38 -4.98 0.44
C ALA A 481 -34.67 -3.50 0.18
N ASP A 482 -34.93 -3.17 -1.08
CA ASP A 482 -35.59 -1.95 -1.50
C ASP A 482 -37.06 -2.07 -1.07
N ASP A 483 -37.40 -1.46 0.05
CA ASP A 483 -38.76 -1.33 0.55
C ASP A 483 -39.52 -0.21 -0.17
N GLY A 484 -39.49 -0.25 -1.50
CA GLY A 484 -40.30 0.59 -2.37
C GLY A 484 -41.77 0.16 -2.39
N GLN A 485 -42.51 0.36 -1.30
CA GLN A 485 -43.97 0.43 -1.37
C GLN A 485 -44.38 1.69 -2.13
N ALA A 486 -44.90 1.51 -3.34
CA ALA A 486 -45.77 2.49 -3.99
C ALA A 486 -46.97 1.80 -4.68
N ASP A 487 -48.10 2.04 -4.03
CA ASP A 487 -49.51 1.98 -4.38
C ASP A 487 -49.92 2.08 -5.88
N ASP A 488 -50.84 1.17 -6.24
CA ASP A 488 -52.07 1.34 -7.05
C ASP A 488 -52.02 1.71 -8.56
N GLN A 489 -52.43 0.76 -9.42
CA GLN A 489 -53.70 0.77 -10.19
C GLN A 489 -53.64 -0.11 -11.47
N ALA A 490 -54.53 -1.11 -11.49
CA ALA A 490 -55.37 -1.64 -12.59
C ALA A 490 -54.85 -1.80 -14.04
N THR A 491 -55.01 -3.02 -14.59
CA THR A 491 -55.94 -3.43 -15.70
C THR A 491 -55.54 -4.85 -16.16
N ASP A 492 -56.36 -5.87 -15.90
CA ASP A 492 -57.46 -6.45 -16.71
C ASP A 492 -57.01 -7.57 -17.68
N ASP A 493 -57.75 -8.67 -17.60
CA ASP A 493 -57.98 -9.76 -18.56
C ASP A 493 -57.03 -10.97 -18.76
N ASP A 494 -57.62 -12.12 -18.39
CA ASP A 494 -57.78 -13.39 -19.13
C ASP A 494 -56.67 -14.48 -19.17
N ASP A 495 -56.97 -15.54 -18.41
CA ASP A 495 -57.19 -16.93 -18.84
C ASP A 495 -56.09 -17.73 -19.58
N GLY A 496 -55.61 -18.79 -18.90
CA GLY A 496 -55.74 -20.16 -19.45
C GLY A 496 -54.51 -21.08 -19.45
N GLY A 497 -54.58 -22.16 -18.64
CA GLY A 497 -53.81 -23.43 -18.78
C GLY A 497 -53.04 -23.84 -17.50
N SER A 498 -53.50 -24.74 -16.61
CA SER A 498 -53.64 -26.23 -16.73
C SER A 498 -52.39 -26.90 -17.35
N ASP A 499 -51.71 -27.91 -16.81
CA ASP A 499 -51.88 -28.88 -15.69
C ASP A 499 -50.47 -29.51 -15.41
N VAL A 500 -50.05 -29.72 -14.14
CA VAL A 500 -49.90 -31.02 -13.41
C VAL A 500 -48.79 -31.97 -13.96
N ASP A 501 -47.76 -32.41 -13.20
CA ASP A 501 -47.77 -33.59 -12.29
C ASP A 501 -46.47 -33.74 -11.43
N LEU A 502 -46.65 -33.81 -10.09
CA LEU A 502 -46.12 -34.78 -9.09
C LEU A 502 -44.60 -34.92 -8.77
N PRO A 503 -44.22 -35.56 -7.64
CA PRO A 503 -44.66 -35.42 -6.24
C PRO A 503 -43.46 -35.42 -5.26
N LEU A 504 -43.57 -34.81 -4.07
CA LEU A 504 -42.81 -35.31 -2.90
C LEU A 504 -43.72 -35.31 -1.67
N GLU A 505 -43.79 -36.50 -1.10
CA GLU A 505 -44.64 -36.91 0.02
C GLU A 505 -44.32 -36.13 1.30
N GLU A 506 -45.37 -35.86 2.07
CA GLU A 506 -45.29 -35.47 3.47
C GLU A 506 -44.59 -36.57 4.28
N ASN A 507 -43.64 -36.20 5.13
CA ASN A 507 -43.50 -36.87 6.42
C ASN A 507 -43.24 -35.85 7.52
N ASP A 508 -44.11 -35.97 8.51
CA ASP A 508 -44.22 -35.33 9.80
C ASP A 508 -42.98 -35.45 10.69
N GLY A 509 -42.87 -34.56 11.68
CA GLY A 509 -42.09 -34.81 12.89
C GLY A 509 -41.35 -33.59 13.43
N ASP A 510 -41.95 -32.97 14.45
CA ASP A 510 -41.38 -32.08 15.47
C ASP A 510 -39.85 -31.86 15.44
N VAL A 511 -39.45 -30.59 15.35
CA VAL A 511 -38.12 -30.15 15.79
C VAL A 511 -38.25 -29.52 17.17
N ASP A 512 -37.65 -30.19 18.13
CA ASP A 512 -37.45 -29.77 19.52
C ASP A 512 -36.56 -28.52 19.57
N LEU A 513 -37.12 -27.39 20.05
CA LEU A 513 -36.42 -26.10 20.14
C LEU A 513 -35.66 -25.90 21.46
N ASP A 514 -35.56 -26.92 22.33
CA ASP A 514 -34.85 -26.80 23.61
C ASP A 514 -33.33 -27.06 23.53
N ALA A 515 -32.73 -27.08 22.33
CA ALA A 515 -31.29 -27.35 22.13
C ALA A 515 -30.39 -26.11 21.96
N LEU A 516 -30.92 -24.89 22.05
CA LEU A 516 -30.10 -23.66 22.01
C LEU A 516 -30.24 -22.91 23.33
N GLY A 517 -29.31 -23.17 24.25
CA GLY A 517 -29.27 -22.58 25.59
C GLY A 517 -29.04 -21.07 25.59
N VAL A 518 -30.11 -20.29 25.38
CA VAL A 518 -30.11 -18.84 25.58
C VAL A 518 -30.81 -18.50 26.91
N PRO A 519 -30.21 -17.68 27.79
CA PRO A 519 -30.84 -17.27 29.05
C PRO A 519 -32.07 -16.39 28.82
N LYS A 520 -33.13 -16.61 29.59
CA LYS A 520 -34.35 -15.76 29.60
C LYS A 520 -34.06 -14.41 30.26
N GLY A 521 -34.07 -13.34 29.46
CA GLY A 521 -34.20 -11.96 29.95
C GLY A 521 -35.66 -11.60 30.23
N GLU A 522 -35.88 -10.84 31.31
CA GLU A 522 -37.18 -10.51 31.87
C GLU A 522 -38.05 -9.58 30.99
N ASP A 523 -39.35 -9.88 30.94
CA ASP A 523 -40.40 -9.02 30.41
C ASP A 523 -40.57 -7.74 31.25
N THR A 524 -40.43 -6.56 30.62
CA THR A 524 -41.12 -5.35 31.07
C THR A 524 -41.87 -4.69 29.90
N PRO A 525 -43.19 -4.43 30.02
CA PRO A 525 -43.96 -3.85 28.93
C PRO A 525 -43.90 -2.32 28.94
N ILE A 526 -43.55 -1.72 27.80
CA ILE A 526 -43.67 -0.27 27.56
C ILE A 526 -45.07 0.01 26.98
N VAL A 527 -45.81 0.89 27.66
CA VAL A 527 -47.12 1.45 27.27
C VAL A 527 -46.88 2.60 26.26
N PRO A 528 -47.74 2.79 25.24
CA PRO A 528 -47.58 3.88 24.28
C PRO A 528 -48.25 5.16 24.79
N GLU A 529 -47.51 6.28 24.78
CA GLU A 529 -48.07 7.62 24.94
C GLU A 529 -48.06 8.35 23.59
N THR A 530 -49.19 8.98 23.34
CA THR A 530 -49.67 9.55 22.08
C THR A 530 -49.33 11.04 21.94
N GLY A 531 -49.18 11.50 20.69
CA GLY A 531 -49.40 12.90 20.27
C GLY A 531 -48.13 13.76 20.24
N THR A 532 -47.94 14.72 19.34
CA THR A 532 -48.77 15.34 18.31
C THR A 532 -47.84 16.07 17.34
N GLU A 533 -48.25 16.15 16.08
CA GLU A 533 -47.68 16.94 14.99
C GLU A 533 -47.45 18.42 15.35
N SER A 534 -46.40 19.04 14.77
CA SER A 534 -46.48 20.38 14.15
C SER A 534 -45.17 20.76 13.47
N ASP A 535 -45.30 21.14 12.19
CA ASP A 535 -44.47 22.06 11.38
C ASP A 535 -43.56 23.02 12.17
N ASP A 536 -42.33 23.29 11.71
CA ASP A 536 -42.10 24.18 10.56
C ASP A 536 -40.59 24.38 10.28
N LEU A 537 -40.27 24.53 9.00
CA LEU A 537 -38.98 24.95 8.44
C LEU A 537 -38.94 26.48 8.41
N GLN A 538 -38.03 27.15 9.14
CA GLN A 538 -37.37 28.37 8.64
C GLN A 538 -36.26 28.97 9.53
N HIS A 539 -35.18 29.37 8.83
CA HIS A 539 -34.34 30.57 9.01
C HIS A 539 -33.49 30.73 10.28
N TYR A 540 -32.17 30.86 10.11
CA TYR A 540 -31.44 32.08 10.45
C TYR A 540 -30.14 32.17 9.63
N ALA A 541 -30.01 33.25 8.85
CA ALA A 541 -28.76 33.82 8.39
C ALA A 541 -28.55 35.12 9.16
N ASP A 542 -27.32 35.36 9.63
CA ASP A 542 -26.67 36.67 9.90
C ASP A 542 -25.20 36.32 10.25
N LEU A 543 -24.14 36.63 9.49
CA LEU A 543 -23.64 37.88 8.87
C LEU A 543 -23.05 38.85 9.91
N ILE A 544 -21.87 39.42 9.58
CA ILE A 544 -21.08 40.53 10.21
C ILE A 544 -19.77 40.04 10.88
N THR A 545 -18.55 40.49 10.55
CA THR A 545 -18.04 41.60 9.70
C THR A 545 -16.54 41.44 9.42
N LEU A 546 -16.12 41.86 8.23
CA LEU A 546 -14.76 42.24 7.85
C LEU A 546 -14.78 43.76 7.58
N ASP A 547 -13.88 44.53 8.19
CA ASP A 547 -13.45 45.91 7.89
C ASP A 547 -12.50 46.34 9.02
N ASP A 548 -11.45 47.15 8.87
CA ASP A 548 -10.78 47.76 7.72
C ASP A 548 -9.47 48.38 8.26
N ASP A 549 -8.49 48.58 7.38
CA ASP A 549 -7.44 49.61 7.36
C ASP A 549 -6.56 49.95 8.59
N LEU A 550 -5.23 49.90 8.39
CA LEU A 550 -4.42 51.14 8.33
C LEU A 550 -2.98 50.93 7.79
N GLU A 551 -2.68 51.71 6.75
CA GLU A 551 -1.40 51.90 6.07
C GLU A 551 -0.26 52.49 6.94
N SER A 552 0.96 52.26 6.45
CA SER A 552 2.00 53.27 6.11
C SER A 552 3.35 53.24 6.87
N GLN A 553 4.42 53.15 6.05
CA GLN A 553 5.80 53.65 6.20
C GLN A 553 6.69 52.87 7.18
N ILE A 554 7.87 52.34 6.81
CA ILE A 554 9.05 52.92 6.14
C ILE A 554 9.78 51.87 5.31
#